data_AF-A0A392MUK9-F1
#
_entry.id   AF-A0A392MUK9-F1
#
_cell.length_a   1.000
_cell.length_b   1.000
_cell.length_c   1.000
_cell.angle_alpha   90.00
_cell.angle_beta   90.00
_cell.angle_gamma   90.00
#
_symmetry.space_group_name_H-M   'P 1'
#
loop_
_entity.id
_entity.type
_entity.pdbx_description
1 polymer ?
#
loop_
_entity_poly.entity_id
_entity_poly.type
_entity_poly.pdbx_seq_one_letter_code
_entity_poly.pdbx_strand_id
1 'polypeptide(L)'
;HEALLVESIAQHIHRKLVPKLPSCTENLVGIASKVEEVNKLIGMGLNDVRFIGIWGMGGIGKTTIARAVYEAIHCEFEVTCFLVNVREMSESNGLVHIQRQLLSHLS
;
A
#
# COMPACT_ATOMS: atom_id res chain seq x y z
N HIS A 1 0.41 32.00 -2.82
CA HIS A 1 1.19 31.44 -3.93
C HIS A 1 2.50 30.84 -3.42
N GLU A 2 3.27 31.58 -2.62
CA GLU A 2 4.50 31.07 -1.99
C GLU A 2 4.25 29.92 -0.99
N ALA A 3 3.19 30.00 -0.16
CA ALA A 3 2.88 28.95 0.82
C ALA A 3 2.64 27.56 0.18
N LEU A 4 1.97 27.49 -0.97
CA LEU A 4 1.72 26.25 -1.71
C LEU A 4 3.01 25.66 -2.30
N LEU A 5 3.92 26.53 -2.75
CA LEU A 5 5.25 26.12 -3.23
C LEU A 5 6.09 25.54 -2.10
N VAL A 6 6.09 26.20 -0.93
CA VAL A 6 6.81 25.73 0.26
C VAL A 6 6.26 24.38 0.73
N GLU A 7 4.94 24.23 0.76
CA GLU A 7 4.28 22.97 1.12
C GLU A 7 4.61 21.85 0.14
N SER A 8 4.54 22.11 -1.17
CA SER A 8 4.90 21.13 -2.21
C SER A 8 6.36 20.69 -2.11
N ILE A 9 7.28 21.63 -1.87
CA ILE A 9 8.70 21.34 -1.68
C ILE A 9 8.92 20.52 -0.41
N ALA A 10 8.26 20.88 0.70
CA ALA A 10 8.35 20.16 1.96
C ALA A 10 7.84 18.73 1.82
N GLN A 11 6.69 18.52 1.16
CA GLN A 11 6.15 17.19 0.87
C GLN A 11 7.08 16.37 -0.04
N HIS A 12 7.67 16.99 -1.07
CA HIS A 12 8.60 16.30 -1.97
C HIS A 12 9.88 15.85 -1.25
N ILE A 13 10.45 16.72 -0.40
CA ILE A 13 11.62 16.40 0.41
C ILE A 13 11.25 15.31 1.42
N HIS A 14 10.10 15.41 2.08
CA HIS A 14 9.61 14.41 3.02
C HIS A 14 9.49 13.03 2.34
N ARG A 15 8.87 12.93 1.15
CA ARG A 15 8.79 11.67 0.39
C ARG A 15 10.16 11.07 0.05
N LYS A 16 11.18 11.91 -0.18
CA LYS A 16 12.56 11.47 -0.44
C LYS A 16 13.32 11.05 0.81
N LEU A 17 13.01 11.65 1.96
CA LEU A 17 13.69 11.43 3.24
C LEU A 17 13.03 10.36 4.10
N VAL A 18 11.72 10.13 3.95
CA VAL A 18 11.03 8.98 4.56
C VAL A 18 11.79 7.76 4.07
N PRO A 19 12.42 6.99 4.99
CA PRO A 19 13.13 5.80 4.59
C PRO A 19 12.16 4.95 3.76
N LYS A 20 12.54 4.61 2.52
CA LYS A 20 12.00 3.38 1.93
C LYS A 20 12.36 2.34 2.97
N LEU A 21 11.38 1.87 3.75
CA LEU A 21 11.60 0.76 4.66
C LEU A 21 12.36 -0.28 3.84
N PRO A 22 13.41 -0.92 4.39
CA PRO A 22 14.11 -1.98 3.68
C PRO A 22 13.01 -2.93 3.20
N SER A 23 12.76 -2.91 1.90
CA SER A 23 11.61 -3.61 1.38
C SER A 23 11.85 -5.05 1.78
N CYS A 24 10.85 -5.74 2.32
CA CYS A 24 10.99 -7.13 2.70
C CYS A 24 11.19 -8.06 1.46
N THR A 25 11.62 -7.46 0.34
CA THR A 25 11.61 -7.96 -1.02
C THR A 25 12.99 -8.01 -1.67
N GLU A 26 14.05 -7.52 -1.00
CA GLU A 26 15.43 -7.52 -1.55
C GLU A 26 15.91 -8.92 -1.95
N ASN A 27 15.38 -9.97 -1.33
CA ASN A 27 15.71 -11.36 -1.62
C ASN A 27 14.63 -12.10 -2.44
N LEU A 28 13.62 -11.41 -2.97
CA LEU A 28 12.51 -12.04 -3.70
C LEU A 28 12.72 -11.92 -5.21
N VAL A 29 13.14 -13.02 -5.84
CA VAL A 29 13.34 -13.07 -7.30
C VAL A 29 12.02 -12.82 -8.04
N GLY A 30 12.04 -11.90 -9.01
CA GLY A 30 10.88 -11.58 -9.86
C GLY A 30 9.82 -10.70 -9.22
N ILE A 31 9.97 -10.28 -7.95
CA ILE A 31 9.00 -9.42 -7.26
C ILE A 31 8.83 -8.07 -7.97
N ALA A 32 9.91 -7.48 -8.45
CA ALA A 32 9.89 -6.18 -9.13
C ALA A 32 8.98 -6.21 -10.37
N SER A 33 9.05 -7.27 -11.17
CA SER A 33 8.17 -7.45 -12.34
C SER A 33 6.71 -7.60 -11.93
N LYS A 34 6.42 -8.33 -10.85
CA LYS A 34 5.05 -8.47 -10.33
C LYS A 34 4.48 -7.18 -9.74
N VAL A 35 5.31 -6.40 -9.05
CA VAL A 35 4.93 -5.06 -8.59
C VAL A 35 4.64 -4.15 -9.79
N GLU A 36 5.46 -4.20 -10.83
CA GLU A 36 5.26 -3.41 -12.05
C GLU A 36 3.95 -3.79 -12.78
N GLU A 37 3.64 -5.08 -12.89
CA GLU A 37 2.36 -5.57 -13.44
C GLU A 37 1.16 -5.00 -12.68
N VAL A 38 1.19 -5.02 -11.35
CA VAL A 38 0.09 -4.48 -10.53
C VAL A 38 0.02 -2.95 -10.62
N ASN A 39 1.16 -2.26 -10.58
CA ASN A 39 1.21 -0.79 -10.66
C ASN A 39 0.57 -0.24 -11.95
N LYS A 40 0.66 -0.97 -13.06
CA LYS A 40 -0.03 -0.62 -14.32
C LYS A 40 -1.56 -0.60 -14.17
N LEU A 41 -2.12 -1.39 -13.26
CA LEU A 41 -3.57 -1.46 -13.00
C LEU A 41 -4.05 -0.39 -12.00
N ILE A 42 -3.16 0.07 -11.11
CA ILE A 42 -3.47 1.09 -10.09
C ILE A 42 -3.78 2.45 -10.71
N GLY A 43 -3.29 2.72 -11.93
CA GLY A 43 -3.45 3.97 -12.69
C GLY A 43 -3.39 5.23 -11.84
N MET A 44 -2.26 5.39 -11.14
CA MET A 44 -1.96 6.54 -10.29
C MET A 44 -2.30 7.87 -11.00
N GLY A 45 -2.90 8.79 -10.25
CA GLY A 45 -3.28 10.13 -10.72
C GLY A 45 -4.68 10.23 -11.32
N LEU A 46 -5.40 9.12 -11.49
CA LEU A 46 -6.83 9.16 -11.79
C LEU A 46 -7.64 9.37 -10.51
N ASN A 47 -8.71 10.14 -10.59
CA ASN A 47 -9.63 10.39 -9.48
C ASN A 47 -10.78 9.37 -9.50
N ASP A 48 -10.46 8.09 -9.31
CA ASP A 48 -11.39 6.96 -9.34
C ASP A 48 -11.11 5.93 -8.22
N VAL A 49 -12.06 5.01 -8.01
CA VAL A 49 -11.94 3.93 -7.03
C VAL A 49 -11.70 2.61 -7.76
N ARG A 50 -10.67 1.87 -7.34
CA ARG A 50 -10.30 0.58 -7.94
C ARG A 50 -10.12 -0.52 -6.93
N PHE A 51 -10.58 -1.71 -7.32
CA PHE A 51 -10.36 -2.97 -6.61
C PHE A 51 -9.48 -3.87 -7.47
N ILE A 52 -8.35 -4.31 -6.92
CA ILE A 52 -7.41 -5.19 -7.61
C ILE A 52 -7.28 -6.49 -6.81
N GLY A 53 -7.58 -7.62 -7.45
CA GLY A 53 -7.45 -8.95 -6.86
C GLY A 53 -6.17 -9.65 -7.32
N ILE A 54 -5.39 -10.17 -6.36
CA ILE A 54 -4.26 -11.08 -6.64
C ILE A 54 -4.72 -12.49 -6.30
N TRP A 55 -4.74 -13.38 -7.29
CA TRP A 55 -5.29 -14.74 -7.19
C TRP A 55 -4.34 -15.77 -7.82
N GLY A 56 -4.53 -17.06 -7.50
CA GLY A 56 -3.66 -18.15 -7.94
C GLY A 56 -3.39 -19.18 -6.83
N MET A 57 -2.56 -20.17 -7.13
CA MET A 57 -2.24 -21.28 -6.23
C MET A 57 -1.71 -20.83 -4.85
N GLY A 58 -1.89 -21.68 -3.84
CA GLY A 58 -1.31 -21.47 -2.51
C GLY A 58 0.23 -21.39 -2.56
N GLY A 59 0.84 -20.66 -1.62
CA GLY A 59 2.30 -20.58 -1.49
C GLY A 59 3.03 -19.69 -2.50
N ILE A 60 2.38 -19.19 -3.56
CA ILE A 60 3.02 -18.38 -4.61
C ILE A 60 3.38 -16.94 -4.19
N GLY A 61 3.12 -16.56 -2.94
CA GLY A 61 3.48 -15.23 -2.42
C GLY A 61 2.49 -14.10 -2.77
N LYS A 62 1.20 -14.38 -2.99
CA LYS A 62 0.18 -13.34 -3.31
C LYS A 62 0.15 -12.19 -2.30
N THR A 63 0.11 -12.52 -1.01
CA THR A 63 0.15 -11.52 0.08
C THR A 63 1.47 -10.76 0.09
N THR A 64 2.57 -11.41 -0.28
CA THR A 64 3.88 -10.79 -0.42
C THR A 64 3.90 -9.77 -1.55
N ILE A 65 3.29 -10.08 -2.69
CA ILE A 65 3.13 -9.13 -3.81
C ILE A 65 2.26 -7.95 -3.37
N ALA A 66 1.13 -8.19 -2.71
CA ALA A 66 0.26 -7.12 -2.21
C ALA A 66 1.00 -6.16 -1.26
N ARG A 67 1.83 -6.71 -0.35
CA ARG A 67 2.66 -5.92 0.56
C ARG A 67 3.73 -5.12 -0.21
N ALA A 68 4.42 -5.75 -1.15
CA ALA A 68 5.44 -5.08 -1.96
C ALA A 68 4.88 -3.90 -2.77
N VAL A 69 3.69 -4.08 -3.36
CA VAL A 69 2.96 -3.01 -4.05
C VAL A 69 2.60 -1.88 -3.09
N TYR A 70 2.06 -2.21 -1.92
CA TYR A 70 1.74 -1.22 -0.89
C TYR A 70 2.98 -0.42 -0.49
N GLU A 71 4.08 -1.09 -0.12
CA GLU A 71 5.35 -0.44 0.24
C GLU A 71 5.86 0.48 -0.88
N ALA A 72 5.69 0.09 -2.14
CA ALA A 72 6.16 0.86 -3.30
C ALA A 72 5.38 2.17 -3.55
N ILE A 73 4.09 2.24 -3.19
CA ILE A 73 3.21 3.35 -3.59
C ILE A 73 2.61 4.12 -2.41
N HIS A 74 2.68 3.61 -1.18
CA HIS A 74 1.93 4.21 -0.06
C HIS A 74 2.29 5.67 0.19
N CYS A 75 3.54 6.07 -0.03
CA CYS A 75 3.99 7.47 0.10
C CYS A 75 3.37 8.45 -0.91
N GLU A 76 2.71 7.94 -1.96
CA GLU A 76 2.02 8.76 -2.96
C GLU A 76 0.58 9.11 -2.56
N PHE A 77 0.08 8.53 -1.46
CA PHE A 77 -1.25 8.77 -0.93
C PHE A 77 -1.17 9.48 0.42
N GLU A 78 -2.12 10.38 0.69
CA GLU A 78 -2.22 11.09 1.97
C GLU A 78 -2.53 10.15 3.13
N VAL A 79 -3.37 9.14 2.86
CA VAL A 79 -3.84 8.18 3.85
C VAL A 79 -3.70 6.77 3.30
N THR A 80 -3.07 5.89 4.06
CA THR A 80 -2.82 4.50 3.65
C THR A 80 -3.04 3.52 4.80
N CYS A 81 -3.48 2.30 4.47
CA CYS A 81 -3.69 1.24 5.45
C CYS A 81 -3.41 -0.11 4.81
N PHE A 82 -2.68 -0.98 5.52
CA PHE A 82 -2.46 -2.37 5.12
C PHE A 82 -3.02 -3.32 6.17
N LEU A 83 -4.18 -3.92 5.88
CA LEU A 83 -4.84 -4.88 6.75
C LEU A 83 -4.43 -6.30 6.40
N VAL A 84 -3.79 -7.01 7.34
CA VAL A 84 -3.40 -8.41 7.20
C VAL A 84 -4.44 -9.34 7.84
N ASN A 85 -4.52 -10.58 7.35
CA ASN A 85 -5.29 -11.67 7.95
C ASN A 85 -6.75 -11.27 8.26
N VAL A 86 -7.36 -10.49 7.36
CA VAL A 86 -8.71 -9.92 7.56
C VAL A 86 -9.73 -11.01 7.84
N ARG A 87 -9.62 -12.14 7.14
CA ARG A 87 -10.50 -13.29 7.33
C ARG A 87 -10.39 -13.82 8.76
N GLU A 88 -9.19 -14.20 9.17
CA GLU A 88 -8.90 -14.78 10.48
C GLU A 88 -9.31 -13.82 11.60
N MET A 89 -8.95 -12.55 11.47
CA MET A 89 -9.28 -11.51 12.44
C MET A 89 -10.79 -11.21 12.50
N SER A 90 -11.50 -11.31 11.38
CA SER A 90 -12.95 -11.15 11.37
C SER A 90 -13.65 -12.35 12.03
N GLU A 91 -13.11 -13.55 11.88
CA GLU A 91 -13.62 -14.77 12.49
C GLU A 91 -13.37 -14.78 14.02
N SER A 92 -12.23 -14.24 14.49
CA SER A 92 -11.88 -14.21 15.91
C SER A 92 -12.41 -12.99 16.68
N ASN A 93 -12.42 -11.79 16.07
CA ASN A 93 -12.72 -10.52 16.74
C ASN A 93 -13.93 -9.79 16.17
N GLY A 94 -14.53 -10.30 15.09
CA GLY A 94 -15.68 -9.70 14.42
C GLY A 94 -15.33 -8.55 13.47
N LEU A 95 -16.24 -8.25 12.54
CA LEU A 95 -16.05 -7.20 11.53
C LEU A 95 -15.92 -5.79 12.13
N VAL A 96 -16.58 -5.52 13.25
CA VAL A 96 -16.51 -4.21 13.94
C VAL A 96 -15.08 -3.91 14.40
N HIS A 97 -14.32 -4.93 14.80
CA HIS A 97 -12.92 -4.76 15.17
C HIS A 97 -12.07 -4.33 13.97
N ILE A 98 -12.24 -4.99 12.82
CA ILE A 98 -11.54 -4.64 11.57
C ILE A 98 -11.89 -3.22 11.11
N GLN A 99 -13.18 -2.85 11.17
CA GLN A 99 -13.61 -1.49 10.83
C GLN A 99 -12.94 -0.44 11.71
N ARG A 100 -12.83 -0.68 13.03
CA ARG A 100 -12.13 0.23 13.95
C ARG A 100 -10.65 0.33 13.63
N GLN A 101 -10.00 -0.79 13.29
CA GLN A 101 -8.60 -0.79 12.87
C GLN A 101 -8.39 -0.02 11.56
N LEU A 102 -9.30 -0.14 10.59
CA LEU A 102 -9.23 0.67 9.37
C LEU A 102 -9.36 2.16 9.70
N LEU A 103 -10.36 2.53 10.50
CA LEU A 103 -10.62 3.92 10.88
C LEU A 103 -9.47 4.57 11.64
N SER A 104 -8.72 3.82 12.46
CA SER A 104 -7.57 4.36 13.19
C SER A 104 -6.38 4.74 12.30
N HIS A 105 -6.37 4.31 11.03
CA HIS A 105 -5.36 4.74 10.05
C HIS A 105 -5.84 5.93 9.20
N LEU A 106 -7.14 6.26 9.27
CA LEU A 106 -7.73 7.39 8.54
C LEU A 106 -7.81 8.67 9.40
N SER A 107 -7.44 8.59 10.67
CA SER A 107 -7.59 9.62 11.71
C SER A 107 -6.28 10.30 12.07
#